data_AF-D2W5X7-F1
#
_entry.id   AF-D2W5X7-F1
#
_cell.length_a   1.000
_cell.length_b   1.000
_cell.length_c   1.000
_cell.angle_alpha   90.00
_cell.angle_beta   90.00
_cell.angle_gamma   90.00
#
_symmetry.space_group_name_H-M   'P 1'
#
loop_
_entity.id
_entity.type
_entity.pdbx_description
1 polymer ?
#
loop_
_entity_poly.entity_id
_entity_poly.type
_entity_poly.pdbx_seq_one_letter_code
_entity_poly.pdbx_strand_id
1 'polypeptide(L)'
;MRSKTYGSGEELVWSSTSGCYAVRSKSNEIKIYKDFKEFKVFKPFFTPKQIFGGQLLGISSKEFICFYDWETCQMIRNIGIIPRKVYWNDDSVLIASENEFYLLRYNSQLVKNALKTRNPEEEDSQIEDSLILEYNIEEKIREGQFIGETFIYTNNDSRLNYVIGGQVTTITHLEDSKHFFLGYVSKHNRIYIMDKERNILSFRLFVQVLQYETLILRGDLETASLLLPQIPKDEYNRLAKFLDQQGYKQLAMQVTQDDEHCFEIAIQLNDLQKAYEIIKKSKSALETKWKQLGQLALSQCNIELARECFELGNDFGGLLLLYSSIGDREGMIKLAEMAKNNSTTSYNNITFMCYYLLGQVDNCINLLIETKRLPEAALFARTYAPSHVSRVVQLWRSELTSDNQKVNSQRLKSIADSLADPIDYPNMFNNFGDSLQVEKFMNRDFYTKLQNNELSSNQYQNIKKSLYNTDWIEQYKQEGESQFKINYIHQEVEEVQVEEKESSTTPIDTTTTTTTPQEE
;
A
#
# COMPACT_ATOMS: atom_id res chain seq x y z
N MET A 1 23.33 44.56 35.25
CA MET A 1 22.59 45.52 34.42
C MET A 1 22.14 46.67 35.30
N ARG A 2 22.41 47.94 34.96
CA ARG A 2 21.79 49.09 35.63
C ARG A 2 20.37 49.27 35.07
N SER A 3 19.41 49.53 35.94
CA SER A 3 18.02 49.86 35.58
C SER A 3 17.99 51.13 34.72
N LYS A 4 17.30 51.08 33.57
CA LYS A 4 17.15 52.23 32.67
C LYS A 4 16.00 53.14 33.08
N THR A 5 14.87 52.57 33.49
CA THR A 5 13.67 53.30 33.90
C THR A 5 12.85 52.49 34.91
N TYR A 6 11.95 53.18 35.62
CA TYR A 6 11.03 52.60 36.58
C TYR A 6 9.61 53.10 36.28
N GLY A 7 8.61 52.28 36.57
CA GLY A 7 7.20 52.62 36.38
C GLY A 7 6.28 51.59 37.02
N SER A 8 4.98 51.91 37.07
CA SER A 8 3.93 51.00 37.54
C SER A 8 3.08 50.50 36.37
N GLY A 9 2.67 49.23 36.43
CA GLY A 9 1.87 48.57 35.40
C GLY A 9 1.45 47.18 35.84
N GLU A 10 0.36 46.66 35.27
CA GLU A 10 -0.07 45.28 35.52
C GLU A 10 0.64 44.29 34.60
N GLU A 11 0.82 44.66 33.34
CA GLU A 11 1.46 43.85 32.31
C GLU A 11 2.37 44.71 31.44
N LEU A 12 3.43 44.09 30.93
CA LEU A 12 4.41 44.72 30.06
C LEU A 12 4.73 43.79 28.90
N VAL A 13 4.69 44.32 27.68
CA VAL A 13 5.04 43.58 26.46
C VAL A 13 5.87 44.43 25.52
N TRP A 14 6.74 43.77 24.76
CA TRP A 14 7.66 44.42 23.83
C TRP A 14 7.19 44.28 22.38
N SER A 15 7.50 45.30 21.58
CA SER A 15 7.47 45.20 20.13
C SER A 15 8.68 44.40 19.65
N SER A 16 8.48 43.54 18.65
CA SER A 16 9.57 42.80 18.02
C SER A 16 10.43 43.67 17.09
N THR A 17 9.90 44.80 16.60
CA THR A 17 10.50 45.56 15.49
C THR A 17 10.92 46.98 15.87
N SER A 18 10.15 47.66 16.71
CA SER A 18 10.27 49.11 16.90
C SER A 18 11.02 49.53 18.17
N GLY A 19 11.44 48.57 19.00
CA GLY A 19 12.03 48.83 20.32
C GLY A 19 11.04 49.46 21.32
N CYS A 20 9.77 49.61 20.94
CA CYS A 20 8.70 50.09 21.80
C CYS A 20 8.28 49.01 22.81
N TYR A 21 7.74 49.43 23.94
CA TYR A 21 7.03 48.54 24.86
C TYR A 21 5.71 49.17 25.30
N ALA A 22 4.71 48.33 25.55
CA ALA A 22 3.42 48.74 26.07
C ALA A 22 3.28 48.31 27.52
N VAL A 23 2.63 49.16 28.31
CA VAL A 23 2.27 48.89 29.70
C VAL A 23 0.77 49.08 29.86
N ARG A 24 0.08 48.04 30.35
CA ARG A 24 -1.33 48.12 30.72
C ARG A 24 -1.45 48.69 32.13
N SER A 25 -2.15 49.82 32.26
CA SER A 25 -2.45 50.45 33.55
C SER A 25 -3.80 49.99 34.09
N LYS A 26 -4.06 50.22 35.39
CA LYS A 26 -5.35 49.90 36.05
C LYS A 26 -6.55 50.68 35.50
N SER A 27 -6.31 51.77 34.78
CA SER A 27 -7.31 52.71 34.27
C SER A 27 -7.95 52.32 32.92
N ASN A 28 -7.80 51.06 32.47
CA ASN A 28 -8.07 50.62 31.09
C ASN A 28 -7.22 51.34 30.02
N GLU A 29 -6.21 52.10 30.44
CA GLU A 29 -5.32 52.83 29.53
C GLU A 29 -4.09 51.97 29.20
N ILE A 30 -3.66 52.09 27.95
CA ILE A 30 -2.46 51.43 27.45
C ILE A 30 -1.47 52.53 27.10
N LYS A 31 -0.31 52.46 27.76
CA LYS A 31 0.78 53.42 27.59
C LYS A 31 1.87 52.77 26.75
N ILE A 32 2.18 53.38 25.62
CA ILE A 32 3.28 52.96 24.74
C ILE A 32 4.49 53.85 25.03
N TYR A 33 5.63 53.21 25.24
CA TYR A 33 6.91 53.85 25.46
C TYR A 33 7.85 53.56 24.29
N LYS A 34 8.56 54.59 23.81
CA LYS A 34 9.60 54.50 22.80
C LYS A 34 10.88 55.11 23.38
N ASP A 35 12.00 54.41 23.27
CA ASP A 35 13.27 54.80 23.91
C ASP A 35 13.15 55.12 25.40
N PHE A 36 12.31 54.34 26.11
CA PHE A 36 12.01 54.49 27.54
C PHE A 36 11.34 55.82 27.93
N LYS A 37 10.77 56.55 26.97
CA LYS A 37 9.94 57.74 27.18
C LYS A 37 8.51 57.45 26.77
N GLU A 38 7.54 58.05 27.47
CA GLU A 38 6.13 57.92 27.14
C GLU A 38 5.89 58.53 25.75
N PHE A 39 5.40 57.71 24.83
CA PHE A 39 5.19 58.09 23.43
C PHE A 39 3.73 58.41 23.17
N LYS A 40 2.84 57.48 23.52
CA LYS A 40 1.39 57.62 23.36
C LYS A 40 0.65 56.92 24.48
N VAL A 41 -0.53 57.45 24.79
CA VAL A 41 -1.50 56.82 25.68
C VAL A 41 -2.82 56.78 24.94
N PHE A 42 -3.44 55.61 24.89
CA PHE A 42 -4.77 55.47 24.32
C PHE A 42 -5.61 54.53 25.17
N LYS A 43 -6.93 54.64 25.01
CA LYS A 43 -7.91 53.81 25.69
C LYS A 43 -8.67 53.02 24.63
N PRO A 44 -8.54 51.68 24.56
CA PRO A 44 -9.33 50.88 23.64
C PRO A 44 -10.82 51.03 23.94
N PHE A 45 -11.66 50.82 22.92
CA PHE A 45 -13.13 50.87 23.01
C PHE A 45 -13.74 49.77 23.91
N PHE A 46 -12.91 48.84 24.39
CA PHE A 46 -13.28 47.75 25.29
C PHE A 46 -12.38 47.71 26.53
N THR A 47 -12.72 46.86 27.50
CA THR A 47 -11.90 46.68 28.72
C THR A 47 -10.78 45.68 28.46
N PRO A 48 -9.50 46.11 28.45
CA PRO A 48 -8.37 45.25 28.15
C PRO A 48 -8.11 44.27 29.30
N LYS A 49 -8.12 42.96 29.01
CA LYS A 49 -7.83 41.90 29.97
C LYS A 49 -6.36 41.54 29.98
N GLN A 50 -5.76 41.34 28.82
CA GLN A 50 -4.35 40.97 28.66
C GLN A 50 -3.77 41.65 27.42
N ILE A 51 -2.47 41.95 27.44
CA ILE A 51 -1.72 42.46 26.28
C ILE A 51 -0.69 41.46 25.78
N PHE A 52 -0.43 41.48 24.47
CA PHE A 52 0.50 40.60 23.77
C PHE A 52 1.45 41.44 22.90
N GLY A 53 2.74 41.17 23.04
CA GLY A 53 3.79 41.78 22.24
C GLY A 53 3.96 41.11 20.88
N GLY A 54 4.80 41.69 20.03
CA GLY A 54 5.01 41.18 18.67
C GLY A 54 5.23 42.28 17.64
N GLN A 55 5.00 41.94 16.36
CA GLN A 55 4.96 42.95 15.31
C GLN A 55 3.81 43.93 15.49
N LEU A 56 2.66 43.46 15.97
CA LEU A 56 1.51 44.29 16.36
C LEU A 56 1.26 44.17 17.85
N LEU A 57 0.63 45.19 18.43
CA LEU A 57 0.19 45.15 19.82
C LEU A 57 -1.17 44.44 19.89
N GLY A 58 -1.18 43.23 20.42
CA GLY A 58 -2.41 42.48 20.67
C GLY A 58 -3.03 42.85 22.00
N ILE A 59 -4.32 43.18 22.03
CA ILE A 59 -5.06 43.51 23.25
C ILE A 59 -6.30 42.63 23.30
N SER A 60 -6.39 41.78 24.32
CA SER A 60 -7.53 40.86 24.47
C SER A 60 -8.63 41.43 25.32
N SER A 61 -9.86 41.11 24.91
CA SER A 61 -11.11 41.25 25.65
C SER A 61 -11.48 39.91 26.30
N LYS A 62 -12.72 39.81 26.81
CA LYS A 62 -13.30 38.53 27.25
C LYS A 62 -13.68 37.59 26.10
N GLU A 63 -13.91 38.15 24.91
CA GLU A 63 -14.50 37.42 23.77
C GLU A 63 -13.63 37.46 22.50
N PHE A 64 -12.70 38.41 22.40
CA PHE A 64 -11.94 38.66 21.17
C PHE A 64 -10.54 39.23 21.47
N ILE A 65 -9.70 39.32 20.44
CA ILE A 65 -8.42 40.03 20.45
C ILE A 65 -8.38 41.06 19.32
N CYS A 66 -7.96 42.28 19.66
CA CYS A 66 -7.71 43.34 18.69
C CYS A 66 -6.21 43.56 18.53
N PHE A 67 -5.75 43.66 17.30
CA PHE A 67 -4.37 44.04 16.97
C PHE A 67 -4.30 45.52 16.59
N TYR A 68 -3.33 46.21 17.17
CA TYR A 68 -3.07 47.63 16.98
C TYR A 68 -1.67 47.88 16.45
N ASP A 69 -1.50 48.95 15.68
CA ASP A 69 -0.18 49.41 15.28
C ASP A 69 0.55 50.10 16.44
N TRP A 70 1.85 49.85 16.56
CA TRP A 70 2.66 50.42 17.64
C TRP A 70 2.90 51.92 17.50
N GLU A 71 2.90 52.47 16.28
CA GLU A 71 3.23 53.87 16.03
C GLU A 71 1.97 54.74 15.95
N THR A 72 0.95 54.30 15.21
CA THR A 72 -0.29 55.06 15.05
C THR A 72 -1.26 54.84 16.20
N CYS A 73 -1.21 53.68 16.87
CA CYS A 73 -2.21 53.20 17.84
C CYS A 73 -3.61 52.98 17.24
N GLN A 74 -3.71 52.86 15.91
CA GLN A 74 -4.96 52.55 15.24
C GLN A 74 -5.23 51.04 15.25
N MET A 75 -6.51 50.67 15.27
CA MET A 75 -6.92 49.28 15.17
C MET A 75 -6.66 48.76 13.75
N ILE A 76 -5.96 47.63 13.66
CA ILE A 76 -5.71 46.95 12.39
C ILE A 76 -6.79 45.90 12.14
N ARG A 77 -7.01 45.00 13.11
CA ARG A 77 -7.97 43.89 12.97
C ARG A 77 -8.52 43.47 14.32
N ASN A 78 -9.80 43.10 14.33
CA ASN A 78 -10.43 42.42 15.45
C ASN A 78 -10.67 40.95 15.06
N ILE A 79 -10.28 40.03 15.93
CA ILE A 79 -10.44 38.59 15.72
C ILE A 79 -11.21 38.03 16.90
N GLY A 80 -12.35 37.38 16.63
CA GLY A 80 -13.27 36.80 17.60
C GLY A 80 -12.76 35.52 18.28
N ILE A 81 -11.53 35.57 18.80
CA ILE A 81 -10.84 34.46 19.45
C ILE A 81 -10.35 34.93 20.82
N ILE A 82 -10.40 34.06 21.82
CA ILE A 82 -9.92 34.34 23.18
C ILE A 82 -8.50 33.80 23.32
N PRO A 83 -7.46 34.65 23.23
CA PRO A 83 -6.08 34.19 23.28
C PRO A 83 -5.65 33.83 24.71
N ARG A 84 -4.98 32.70 24.85
CA ARG A 84 -4.14 32.39 26.01
C ARG A 84 -2.71 32.89 25.79
N LYS A 85 -2.20 32.69 24.58
CA LYS A 85 -0.87 33.12 24.14
C LYS A 85 -0.92 33.55 22.68
N VAL A 86 -0.04 34.47 22.31
CA VAL A 86 0.16 34.91 20.93
C VAL A 86 1.65 34.82 20.63
N TYR A 87 1.99 34.16 19.52
CA TYR A 87 3.35 34.03 19.04
C TYR A 87 3.48 34.70 17.69
N TRP A 88 4.58 35.41 17.48
CA TRP A 88 4.84 36.10 16.22
C TRP A 88 6.06 35.51 15.52
N ASN A 89 5.94 35.40 14.22
CA ASN A 89 7.04 35.34 13.27
C ASN A 89 7.07 36.64 12.45
N ASP A 90 8.00 36.77 11.52
CA ASP A 90 8.11 37.95 10.65
C ASP A 90 6.89 38.14 9.73
N ASP A 91 6.29 37.05 9.24
CA ASP A 91 5.17 37.11 8.28
C ASP A 91 3.89 36.44 8.77
N SER A 92 3.88 35.87 9.98
CA SER A 92 2.72 35.14 10.51
C SER A 92 2.55 35.34 12.02
N VAL A 93 1.31 35.22 12.48
CA VAL A 93 0.93 35.23 13.90
C VAL A 93 0.18 33.95 14.23
N LEU A 94 0.56 33.33 15.35
CA LEU A 94 -0.17 32.20 15.91
C LEU A 94 -0.90 32.62 17.18
N ILE A 95 -2.21 32.40 17.20
CA ILE A 95 -3.09 32.68 18.33
C ILE A 95 -3.46 31.34 18.97
N ALA A 96 -2.96 31.09 20.18
CA ALA A 96 -3.26 29.88 20.94
C ALA A 96 -4.41 30.15 21.91
N SER A 97 -5.52 29.41 21.74
CA SER A 97 -6.71 29.43 22.59
C SER A 97 -6.65 28.33 23.65
N GLU A 98 -7.78 28.00 24.26
CA GLU A 98 -7.82 27.00 25.34
C GLU A 98 -7.64 25.56 24.84
N ASN A 99 -8.21 25.22 23.69
CA ASN A 99 -8.23 23.86 23.11
C ASN A 99 -7.77 23.81 21.65
N GLU A 100 -7.45 24.96 21.06
CA GLU A 100 -7.15 25.09 19.64
C GLU A 100 -6.16 26.23 19.41
N PHE A 101 -5.58 26.29 18.23
CA PHE A 101 -4.77 27.41 17.80
C PHE A 101 -4.94 27.73 16.32
N TYR A 102 -4.67 28.99 15.99
CA TYR A 102 -4.91 29.55 14.68
C TYR A 102 -3.62 30.18 14.16
N LEU A 103 -3.16 29.77 12.99
CA LEU A 103 -2.07 30.44 12.29
C LEU A 103 -2.66 31.40 11.25
N LEU A 104 -2.30 32.67 11.35
CA LEU A 104 -2.69 33.71 10.41
C LEU A 104 -1.45 34.31 9.74
N ARG A 105 -1.53 34.50 8.43
CA ARG A 105 -0.53 35.24 7.65
C ARG A 105 -0.76 36.74 7.80
N TYR A 106 0.30 37.47 8.10
CA TYR A 106 0.30 38.91 8.27
C TYR A 106 0.84 39.62 7.03
N ASN A 107 0.02 40.49 6.43
CA ASN A 107 0.44 41.30 5.30
C ASN A 107 0.91 42.69 5.74
N SER A 108 2.20 42.79 6.07
CA SER A 108 2.80 44.04 6.56
C SER A 108 2.73 45.20 5.54
N GLN A 109 2.77 44.91 4.24
CA GLN A 109 2.75 45.92 3.18
C GLN A 109 1.36 46.54 3.05
N LEU A 110 0.30 45.73 3.05
CA LEU A 110 -1.07 46.22 3.03
C LEU A 110 -1.36 47.11 4.23
N VAL A 111 -0.94 46.70 5.43
CA VAL A 111 -1.14 47.50 6.64
C VAL A 111 -0.41 48.84 6.55
N LYS A 112 0.86 48.86 6.12
CA LYS A 112 1.62 50.11 5.94
C LYS A 112 0.98 51.05 4.91
N ASN A 113 0.43 50.52 3.82
CA ASN A 113 -0.23 51.33 2.80
C ASN A 113 -1.57 51.86 3.30
N ALA A 114 -2.39 51.02 3.92
CA ALA A 114 -3.67 51.39 4.49
C ALA A 114 -3.50 52.46 5.57
N LEU A 115 -2.53 52.32 6.48
CA LEU A 115 -2.25 53.31 7.53
C LEU A 115 -1.82 54.69 6.99
N LYS A 116 -1.21 54.75 5.79
CA LYS A 116 -0.85 56.04 5.15
C LYS A 116 -2.04 56.75 4.53
N THR A 117 -2.99 56.00 3.99
CA THR A 117 -4.17 56.53 3.28
C THR A 117 -5.37 56.72 4.19
N ARG A 118 -5.31 56.21 5.42
CA ARG A 118 -6.44 56.19 6.36
C ARG A 118 -6.71 57.57 6.94
N ASN A 119 -7.96 58.01 6.82
CA ASN A 119 -8.42 59.26 7.41
C ASN A 119 -8.54 59.13 8.95
N PRO A 120 -8.29 60.21 9.71
CA PRO A 120 -8.44 60.22 11.16
C PRO A 120 -9.88 59.93 11.65
N GLU A 121 -10.89 60.13 10.80
CA GLU A 121 -12.30 59.89 11.15
C GLU A 121 -12.70 58.41 11.06
N GLU A 122 -11.83 57.54 10.54
CA GLU A 122 -12.06 56.10 10.37
C GLU A 122 -11.21 55.26 11.35
N GLU A 123 -10.94 55.74 12.56
CA GLU A 123 -10.08 55.08 13.55
C GLU A 123 -10.54 53.66 13.97
N ASP A 124 -11.82 53.34 13.81
CA ASP A 124 -12.40 52.02 14.14
C ASP A 124 -12.55 51.06 12.94
N SER A 125 -12.23 51.51 11.72
CA SER A 125 -12.27 50.68 10.51
C SER A 125 -11.27 49.51 10.57
N GLN A 126 -11.67 48.32 10.14
CA GLN A 126 -10.76 47.16 10.11
C GLN A 126 -10.10 47.03 8.74
N ILE A 127 -8.83 46.65 8.73
CA ILE A 127 -8.11 46.29 7.50
C ILE A 127 -8.32 44.80 7.27
N GLU A 128 -9.31 44.43 6.44
CA GLU A 128 -9.80 43.06 6.39
C GLU A 128 -8.74 42.01 6.02
N ASP A 129 -7.88 42.34 5.05
CA ASP A 129 -6.83 41.46 4.50
C ASP A 129 -5.48 41.59 5.22
N SER A 130 -5.44 42.25 6.37
CA SER A 130 -4.21 42.40 7.16
C SER A 130 -3.75 41.08 7.79
N LEU A 131 -4.70 40.25 8.22
CA LEU A 131 -4.48 38.96 8.86
C LEU A 131 -5.40 37.92 8.22
N ILE A 132 -4.80 36.99 7.48
CA ILE A 132 -5.53 35.95 6.74
C ILE A 132 -5.31 34.62 7.44
N LEU A 133 -6.39 33.92 7.81
CA LEU A 133 -6.31 32.59 8.41
C LEU A 133 -5.72 31.59 7.39
N GLU A 134 -4.63 30.91 7.74
CA GLU A 134 -4.07 29.84 6.92
C GLU A 134 -4.67 28.48 7.32
N TYR A 135 -4.65 28.16 8.61
CA TYR A 135 -5.23 26.95 9.16
C TYR A 135 -5.51 27.06 10.66
N ASN A 136 -6.42 26.23 11.14
CA ASN A 136 -6.75 26.03 12.54
C ASN A 136 -6.53 24.57 12.94
N ILE A 137 -6.05 24.34 14.16
CA ILE A 137 -5.78 23.00 14.70
C ILE A 137 -6.36 22.89 16.10
N GLU A 138 -7.09 21.81 16.35
CA GLU A 138 -7.73 21.48 17.62
C GLU A 138 -6.75 20.83 18.61
N GLU A 139 -5.65 21.53 18.94
CA GLU A 139 -4.74 21.13 20.01
C GLU A 139 -4.45 22.27 20.99
N LYS A 140 -4.31 21.91 22.27
CA LYS A 140 -3.92 22.85 23.33
C LYS A 140 -2.40 23.04 23.38
N ILE A 141 -1.93 24.23 23.01
CA ILE A 141 -0.50 24.60 23.12
C ILE A 141 -0.14 24.97 24.56
N ARG A 142 0.89 24.30 25.12
CA ARG A 142 1.50 24.68 26.39
C ARG A 142 2.52 25.80 26.23
N GLU A 143 3.58 25.51 25.49
CA GLU A 143 4.65 26.43 25.09
C GLU A 143 5.01 26.15 23.63
N GLY A 144 5.58 27.14 22.96
CA GLY A 144 6.05 26.97 21.59
C GLY A 144 6.90 28.15 21.11
N GLN A 145 7.53 27.97 19.97
CA GLN A 145 8.36 28.97 19.32
C GLN A 145 8.37 28.75 17.80
N PHE A 146 8.45 29.84 17.04
CA PHE A 146 8.73 29.78 15.60
C PHE A 146 10.21 29.50 15.34
N ILE A 147 10.48 28.62 14.38
CA ILE A 147 11.80 28.39 13.80
C ILE A 147 11.65 28.53 12.28
N GLY A 148 12.09 29.68 11.75
CA GLY A 148 11.76 30.03 10.36
C GLY A 148 10.24 30.18 10.23
N GLU A 149 9.64 29.50 9.27
CA GLU A 149 8.19 29.53 9.01
C GLU A 149 7.40 28.49 9.83
N THR A 150 8.10 27.52 10.43
CA THR A 150 7.47 26.41 11.14
C THR A 150 7.27 26.74 12.61
N PHE A 151 6.08 26.44 13.13
CA PHE A 151 5.80 26.57 14.56
C PHE A 151 6.00 25.24 15.28
N ILE A 152 6.80 25.26 16.35
CA ILE A 152 7.11 24.08 17.16
C ILE A 152 6.57 24.31 18.56
N TYR A 153 5.90 23.31 19.11
CA TYR A 153 5.20 23.44 20.37
C TYR A 153 5.12 22.14 21.15
N THR A 154 4.85 22.27 22.44
CA THR A 154 4.46 21.15 23.30
C THR A 154 2.97 21.18 23.53
N ASN A 155 2.29 20.05 23.33
CA ASN A 155 0.86 19.94 23.56
C ASN A 155 0.53 19.55 25.02
N ASN A 156 -0.75 19.29 25.32
CA ASN A 156 -1.17 18.90 26.67
C ASN A 156 -0.78 17.47 27.06
N ASP A 157 -0.59 16.60 26.07
CA ASP A 157 -0.22 15.18 26.20
C ASP A 157 1.31 14.97 26.26
N SER A 158 2.04 16.03 26.60
CA SER A 158 3.50 16.00 26.70
C SER A 158 4.19 15.61 25.39
N ARG A 159 3.63 15.95 24.23
CA ARG A 159 4.26 15.69 22.92
C ARG A 159 4.93 16.95 22.40
N LEU A 160 6.15 16.81 21.90
CA LEU A 160 6.82 17.85 21.14
C LEU A 160 6.42 17.69 19.67
N ASN A 161 5.64 18.64 19.17
CA ASN A 161 5.08 18.65 17.83
C ASN A 161 5.58 19.87 17.06
N TYR A 162 5.57 19.78 15.74
CA TYR A 162 5.62 20.95 14.87
C TYR A 162 4.48 20.90 13.87
N VAL A 163 4.12 22.06 13.34
CA VAL A 163 3.06 22.19 12.34
C VAL A 163 3.57 22.85 11.07
N ILE A 164 3.27 22.23 9.93
CA ILE A 164 3.53 22.78 8.60
C ILE A 164 2.26 22.57 7.77
N GLY A 165 1.74 23.63 7.15
CA GLY A 165 0.60 23.54 6.23
C GLY A 165 -0.65 22.87 6.83
N GLY A 166 -0.90 23.07 8.12
CA GLY A 166 -2.03 22.45 8.85
C GLY A 166 -1.81 21.00 9.29
N GLN A 167 -0.71 20.36 8.90
CA GLN A 167 -0.37 19.00 9.34
C GLN A 167 0.53 19.04 10.58
N VAL A 168 0.12 18.32 11.63
CA VAL A 168 0.87 18.19 12.88
C VAL A 168 1.75 16.95 12.81
N THR A 169 3.05 17.13 13.02
CA THR A 169 4.02 16.03 13.11
C THR A 169 4.66 15.99 14.49
N THR A 170 4.65 14.82 15.12
CA THR A 170 5.29 14.59 16.42
C THR A 170 6.78 14.31 16.23
N ILE A 171 7.61 15.08 16.94
CA ILE A 171 9.06 14.84 17.05
C ILE A 171 9.30 13.73 18.08
N THR A 172 8.74 13.89 19.28
CA THR A 172 8.91 12.93 20.38
C THR A 172 7.83 13.07 21.44
N HIS A 173 7.66 12.02 22.24
CA HIS A 173 6.96 12.07 23.51
C HIS A 173 7.92 12.52 24.60
N LEU A 174 7.43 13.37 25.51
CA LEU A 174 8.12 13.86 26.70
C LEU A 174 7.50 13.15 27.91
N GLU A 175 8.33 12.77 28.87
CA GLU A 175 7.88 12.04 30.07
C GLU A 175 7.05 12.93 30.99
N ASP A 176 7.38 14.22 31.05
CA ASP A 176 6.73 15.20 31.91
C ASP A 176 5.83 16.18 31.16
N SER A 177 4.90 16.79 31.87
CA SER A 177 3.95 17.70 31.24
C SER A 177 4.43 19.16 31.21
N LYS A 178 5.38 19.55 32.06
CA LYS A 178 5.77 20.97 32.25
C LYS A 178 7.15 21.27 31.67
N HIS A 179 7.16 21.52 30.38
CA HIS A 179 8.35 21.87 29.61
C HIS A 179 8.36 23.34 29.20
N PHE A 180 9.56 23.93 29.18
CA PHE A 180 9.80 25.31 28.75
C PHE A 180 10.80 25.33 27.59
N PHE A 181 10.50 26.04 26.52
CA PHE A 181 11.45 26.22 25.42
C PHE A 181 12.59 27.14 25.85
N LEU A 182 13.84 26.66 25.71
CA LEU A 182 15.03 27.50 25.85
C LEU A 182 15.41 28.15 24.53
N GLY A 183 15.16 27.44 23.42
CA GLY A 183 15.36 27.94 22.07
C GLY A 183 15.99 26.92 21.14
N TYR A 184 16.15 27.34 19.89
CA TYR A 184 16.83 26.57 18.85
C TYR A 184 18.25 27.08 18.63
N VAL A 185 19.21 26.16 18.56
CA VAL A 185 20.60 26.50 18.24
C VAL A 185 20.96 25.91 16.88
N SER A 186 21.00 26.79 15.87
CA SER A 186 21.32 26.44 14.47
C SER A 186 22.68 25.76 14.31
N LYS A 187 23.69 26.17 15.08
CA LYS A 187 25.03 25.53 15.06
C LYS A 187 25.01 24.04 15.38
N HIS A 188 24.04 23.59 16.19
CA HIS A 188 23.92 22.20 16.62
C HIS A 188 22.75 21.47 15.98
N ASN A 189 21.92 22.16 15.18
CA ASN A 189 20.65 21.67 14.65
C ASN A 189 19.80 21.01 15.75
N ARG A 190 19.65 21.69 16.90
CA ARG A 190 18.97 21.15 18.08
C ARG A 190 18.06 22.17 18.76
N ILE A 191 16.92 21.68 19.20
CA ILE A 191 16.01 22.38 20.12
C ILE A 191 16.40 22.00 21.54
N TYR A 192 16.49 23.00 22.40
CA TYR A 192 16.68 22.81 23.83
C TYR A 192 15.39 23.14 24.58
N ILE A 193 14.99 22.21 25.43
CA ILE A 193 13.80 22.31 26.27
C ILE A 193 14.24 22.04 27.71
N MET A 194 13.68 22.81 28.64
CA MET A 194 13.93 22.64 30.06
C MET A 194 12.69 22.08 30.74
N ASP A 195 12.85 21.00 31.48
CA ASP A 195 11.77 20.47 32.32
C ASP A 195 11.65 21.24 33.66
N LYS A 196 10.58 20.99 34.42
CA LYS A 196 10.32 21.56 35.75
C LYS A 196 11.48 21.35 36.72
N GLU A 197 12.20 20.24 36.63
CA GLU A 197 13.38 19.95 37.46
C GLU A 197 14.64 20.70 37.02
N ARG A 198 14.54 21.54 35.97
CA ARG A 198 15.65 22.27 35.32
C ARG A 198 16.63 21.37 34.57
N ASN A 199 16.22 20.14 34.27
CA ASN A 199 16.95 19.27 33.35
C ASN A 199 16.83 19.82 31.92
N ILE A 200 17.95 19.90 31.21
CA ILE A 200 18.00 20.36 29.83
C ILE A 200 17.93 19.16 28.90
N LEU A 201 16.83 19.05 28.16
CA LEU A 201 16.63 18.08 27.10
C LEU A 201 17.04 18.69 25.77
N SER A 202 17.63 17.88 24.89
CA SER A 202 18.01 18.32 23.54
C SER A 202 17.48 17.36 22.48
N PHE A 203 16.80 17.92 21.48
CA PHE A 203 16.22 17.17 20.38
C PHE A 203 16.81 17.65 19.06
N ARG A 204 17.24 16.71 18.22
CA ARG A 204 17.82 17.01 16.91
C ARG A 204 16.69 17.40 15.94
N LEU A 205 16.84 18.55 15.31
CA LEU A 205 15.93 19.04 14.28
C LEU A 205 16.67 19.89 13.26
N PHE A 206 16.63 19.47 12.00
CA PHE A 206 17.22 20.19 10.89
C PHE A 206 16.22 21.18 10.31
N VAL A 207 16.61 22.44 10.22
CA VAL A 207 15.81 23.46 9.52
C VAL A 207 15.63 23.09 8.05
N GLN A 208 16.62 22.42 7.43
CA GLN A 208 16.55 21.95 6.05
C GLN A 208 15.42 20.92 5.84
N VAL A 209 15.17 20.04 6.82
CA VAL A 209 14.05 19.08 6.76
C VAL A 209 12.72 19.82 6.81
N LEU A 210 12.59 20.79 7.71
CA LEU A 210 11.37 21.61 7.82
C LEU A 210 11.12 22.43 6.54
N GLN A 211 12.17 23.03 5.97
CA GLN A 211 12.08 23.77 4.71
C GLN A 211 11.69 22.86 3.55
N TYR A 212 12.27 21.66 3.47
CA TYR A 212 11.93 20.66 2.47
C TYR A 212 10.46 20.23 2.57
N GLU A 213 9.98 19.88 3.77
CA GLU A 213 8.56 19.55 4.01
C GLU A 213 7.64 20.72 3.66
N THR A 214 8.04 21.96 3.98
CA THR A 214 7.29 23.18 3.64
C THR A 214 7.19 23.40 2.14
N LEU A 215 8.28 23.22 1.39
CA LEU A 215 8.29 23.40 -0.07
C LEU A 215 7.44 22.35 -0.78
N ILE A 216 7.46 21.10 -0.31
CA ILE A 216 6.60 20.04 -0.82
C ILE A 216 5.12 20.39 -0.62
N LEU A 217 4.74 20.86 0.57
CA LEU A 217 3.36 21.25 0.85
C LEU A 217 2.92 22.49 0.05
N ARG A 218 3.86 23.35 -0.35
CA ARG A 218 3.63 24.48 -1.27
C ARG A 218 3.56 24.04 -2.74
N GLY A 219 3.93 22.81 -3.07
CA GLY A 219 3.98 22.28 -4.43
C GLY A 219 5.23 22.66 -5.22
N ASP A 220 6.24 23.25 -4.59
CA ASP A 220 7.51 23.61 -5.23
C ASP A 220 8.53 22.48 -5.10
N LEU A 221 8.40 21.49 -5.99
CA LEU A 221 9.25 20.30 -6.00
C LEU A 221 10.67 20.58 -6.51
N GLU A 222 10.83 21.59 -7.36
CA GLU A 222 12.13 21.92 -7.97
C GLU A 222 13.09 22.44 -6.90
N THR A 223 12.67 23.43 -6.10
CA THR A 223 13.51 23.95 -5.02
C THR A 223 13.71 22.93 -3.90
N ALA A 224 12.70 22.10 -3.62
CA ALA A 224 12.83 21.00 -2.66
C ALA A 224 13.94 20.02 -3.09
N SER A 225 14.00 19.65 -4.37
CA SER A 225 15.03 18.73 -4.90
C SER A 225 16.46 19.24 -4.72
N LEU A 226 16.66 20.57 -4.79
CA LEU A 226 17.96 21.22 -4.58
C LEU A 226 18.41 21.20 -3.12
N LEU A 227 17.47 21.17 -2.18
CA LEU A 227 17.76 21.11 -0.74
C LEU A 227 18.04 19.69 -0.24
N LEU A 228 17.52 18.67 -0.90
CA LEU A 228 17.65 17.27 -0.49
C LEU A 228 19.12 16.82 -0.22
N PRO A 229 20.13 17.18 -1.04
CA PRO A 229 21.52 16.78 -0.79
C PRO A 229 22.14 17.41 0.47
N GLN A 230 21.57 18.51 0.97
CA GLN A 230 22.05 19.17 2.20
C GLN A 230 21.55 18.47 3.47
N ILE A 231 20.53 17.62 3.34
CA ILE A 231 19.93 16.88 4.45
C ILE A 231 20.76 15.61 4.72
N PRO A 232 21.05 15.27 5.98
CA PRO A 232 21.71 14.02 6.32
C PRO A 232 20.87 12.79 5.93
N LYS A 233 21.56 11.74 5.46
CA LYS A 233 20.96 10.48 5.03
C LYS A 233 20.09 9.81 6.09
N ASP A 234 20.37 10.02 7.38
CA ASP A 234 19.60 9.48 8.49
C ASP A 234 18.10 9.89 8.44
N GLU A 235 17.80 11.07 7.92
CA GLU A 235 16.43 11.61 7.85
C GLU A 235 15.68 11.17 6.57
N TYR A 236 16.35 10.51 5.63
CA TYR A 236 15.77 10.20 4.32
C TYR A 236 14.59 9.22 4.44
N ASN A 237 14.65 8.25 5.35
CA ASN A 237 13.54 7.33 5.56
C ASN A 237 12.30 8.03 6.12
N ARG A 238 12.48 9.05 6.96
CA ARG A 238 11.39 9.89 7.47
C ARG A 238 10.78 10.72 6.34
N LEU A 239 11.63 11.38 5.55
CA LEU A 239 11.20 12.18 4.39
C LEU A 239 10.49 11.33 3.33
N ALA A 240 10.94 10.09 3.11
CA ALA A 240 10.29 9.17 2.18
C ALA A 240 8.88 8.82 2.65
N LYS A 241 8.68 8.52 3.94
CA LYS A 241 7.34 8.26 4.49
C LYS A 241 6.44 9.49 4.39
N PHE A 242 6.99 10.68 4.64
CA PHE A 242 6.26 11.93 4.46
C PHE A 242 5.83 12.13 2.99
N LEU A 243 6.74 11.93 2.04
CA LEU A 243 6.44 12.02 0.60
C LEU A 243 5.37 11.00 0.17
N ASP A 244 5.42 9.77 0.69
CA ASP A 244 4.42 8.74 0.40
C ASP A 244 3.03 9.14 0.93
N GLN A 245 2.95 9.70 2.14
CA GLN A 245 1.71 10.24 2.70
C GLN A 245 1.13 11.40 1.88
N GLN A 246 1.99 12.25 1.30
CA GLN A 246 1.54 13.32 0.39
C GLN A 246 1.19 12.79 -1.02
N GLY A 247 1.44 11.52 -1.32
CA GLY A 247 1.17 10.90 -2.62
C GLY A 247 2.30 10.99 -3.65
N TYR A 248 3.45 11.58 -3.29
CA TYR A 248 4.63 11.68 -4.17
C TYR A 248 5.47 10.39 -4.16
N LYS A 249 4.84 9.27 -4.53
CA LYS A 249 5.42 7.93 -4.47
C LYS A 249 6.71 7.75 -5.25
N GLN A 250 6.80 8.35 -6.45
CA GLN A 250 8.00 8.27 -7.27
C GLN A 250 9.20 8.95 -6.61
N LEU A 251 8.99 10.11 -5.97
CA LEU A 251 10.03 10.81 -5.22
C LEU A 251 10.35 10.06 -3.92
N ALA A 252 9.33 9.55 -3.22
CA ALA A 252 9.52 8.73 -2.03
C ALA A 252 10.43 7.53 -2.29
N MET A 253 10.25 6.85 -3.44
CA MET A 253 11.09 5.73 -3.87
C MET A 253 12.55 6.13 -4.14
N GLN A 254 12.80 7.35 -4.64
CA GLN A 254 14.16 7.84 -4.87
C GLN A 254 14.87 8.25 -3.58
N VAL A 255 14.11 8.73 -2.59
CA VAL A 255 14.65 9.21 -1.31
C VAL A 255 14.88 8.06 -0.33
N THR A 256 14.00 7.06 -0.32
CA THR A 256 14.06 5.97 0.67
C THR A 256 15.37 5.18 0.56
N GLN A 257 15.98 4.88 1.71
CA GLN A 257 17.13 3.97 1.81
C GLN A 257 16.73 2.61 2.37
N ASP A 258 15.50 2.49 2.85
CA ASP A 258 14.92 1.24 3.32
C ASP A 258 14.35 0.44 2.15
N ASP A 259 14.92 -0.75 1.94
CA ASP A 259 14.51 -1.70 0.91
C ASP A 259 13.06 -2.18 1.11
N GLU A 260 12.57 -2.27 2.35
CA GLU A 260 11.20 -2.72 2.61
C GLU A 260 10.17 -1.68 2.16
N HIS A 261 10.38 -0.43 2.60
CA HIS A 261 9.56 0.68 2.17
C HIS A 261 9.65 0.91 0.65
N CYS A 262 10.85 0.76 0.07
CA CYS A 262 11.06 0.84 -1.37
C CYS A 262 10.25 -0.22 -2.13
N PHE A 263 10.21 -1.45 -1.62
CA PHE A 263 9.44 -2.54 -2.20
C PHE A 263 7.94 -2.27 -2.17
N GLU A 264 7.40 -1.80 -1.04
CA GLU A 264 5.99 -1.45 -0.91
C GLU A 264 5.61 -0.33 -1.90
N ILE A 265 6.43 0.71 -2.01
CA ILE A 265 6.21 1.79 -2.98
C ILE A 265 6.30 1.25 -4.42
N ALA A 266 7.26 0.38 -4.73
CA ALA A 266 7.41 -0.20 -6.07
C ALA A 266 6.18 -1.03 -6.47
N ILE A 267 5.61 -1.81 -5.55
CA ILE A 267 4.34 -2.52 -5.77
C ILE A 267 3.22 -1.52 -6.08
N GLN A 268 3.09 -0.47 -5.26
CA GLN A 268 2.03 0.53 -5.45
C GLN A 268 2.18 1.32 -6.76
N LEU A 269 3.42 1.51 -7.23
CA LEU A 269 3.75 2.15 -8.50
C LEU A 269 3.66 1.20 -9.70
N ASN A 270 3.33 -0.07 -9.49
CA ASN A 270 3.31 -1.10 -10.53
C ASN A 270 4.67 -1.31 -11.22
N ASP A 271 5.79 -0.98 -10.55
CA ASP A 271 7.16 -1.10 -11.09
C ASP A 271 7.72 -2.50 -10.78
N LEU A 272 7.45 -3.46 -11.68
CA LEU A 272 7.87 -4.86 -11.53
C LEU A 272 9.39 -5.03 -11.49
N GLN A 273 10.13 -4.26 -12.30
CA GLN A 273 11.58 -4.44 -12.45
C GLN A 273 12.30 -4.05 -11.16
N LYS A 274 11.98 -2.88 -10.61
CA LYS A 274 12.57 -2.46 -9.33
C LYS A 274 12.16 -3.37 -8.19
N ALA A 275 10.88 -3.76 -8.13
CA ALA A 275 10.41 -4.67 -7.08
C ALA A 275 11.16 -6.02 -7.12
N TYR A 276 11.37 -6.60 -8.31
CA TYR A 276 12.13 -7.84 -8.48
C TYR A 276 13.60 -7.67 -8.06
N GLU A 277 14.26 -6.58 -8.47
CA GLU A 277 15.65 -6.29 -8.09
C GLU A 277 15.83 -6.17 -6.57
N ILE A 278 14.87 -5.54 -5.88
CA ILE A 278 14.90 -5.34 -4.43
C ILE A 278 14.77 -6.69 -3.71
N ILE A 279 13.78 -7.51 -4.07
CA ILE A 279 13.60 -8.83 -3.45
C ILE A 279 14.85 -9.69 -3.70
N LYS A 280 15.41 -9.69 -4.91
CA LYS A 280 16.59 -10.49 -5.27
C LYS A 280 17.85 -10.10 -4.48
N LYS A 281 18.01 -8.82 -4.15
CA LYS A 281 19.10 -8.34 -3.28
C LYS A 281 18.90 -8.74 -1.82
N SER A 282 17.65 -8.87 -1.38
CA SER A 282 17.32 -9.28 -0.02
C SER A 282 17.59 -10.78 0.19
N LYS A 283 18.65 -11.10 0.93
CA LYS A 283 19.05 -12.49 1.25
C LYS A 283 17.99 -13.26 2.07
N SER A 284 17.06 -12.54 2.68
CA SER A 284 15.94 -13.06 3.46
C SER A 284 14.61 -12.63 2.84
N ALA A 285 14.47 -12.80 1.53
CA ALA A 285 13.20 -12.60 0.85
C ALA A 285 12.13 -13.53 1.46
N LEU A 286 11.16 -12.94 2.15
CA LEU A 286 10.04 -13.67 2.73
C LEU A 286 9.17 -14.21 1.59
N GLU A 287 8.73 -15.46 1.69
CA GLU A 287 7.85 -16.12 0.68
C GLU A 287 6.63 -15.26 0.32
N THR A 288 6.12 -14.47 1.26
CA THR A 288 5.01 -13.54 1.06
C THR A 288 5.32 -12.42 0.08
N LYS A 289 6.55 -11.89 0.04
CA LYS A 289 6.96 -10.82 -0.88
C LYS A 289 7.01 -11.33 -2.32
N TRP A 290 7.51 -12.55 -2.53
CA TRP A 290 7.47 -13.21 -3.83
C TRP A 290 6.04 -13.44 -4.33
N LYS A 291 5.12 -13.86 -3.44
CA LYS A 291 3.69 -14.00 -3.78
C LYS A 291 3.05 -12.69 -4.19
N GLN A 292 3.30 -11.61 -3.46
CA GLN A 292 2.79 -10.28 -3.79
C GLN A 292 3.30 -9.80 -5.15
N LEU A 293 4.60 -9.97 -5.42
CA LEU A 293 5.18 -9.63 -6.72
C LEU A 293 4.62 -10.50 -7.85
N GLY A 294 4.41 -11.79 -7.62
CA GLY A 294 3.79 -12.70 -8.59
C GLY A 294 2.36 -12.31 -8.93
N GLN A 295 1.56 -11.91 -7.93
CA GLN A 295 0.20 -11.40 -8.17
C GLN A 295 0.19 -10.09 -8.97
N LEU A 296 1.13 -9.18 -8.68
CA LEU A 296 1.31 -7.96 -9.45
C LEU A 296 1.77 -8.24 -10.89
N ALA A 297 2.65 -9.21 -11.08
CA ALA A 297 3.10 -9.64 -12.41
C ALA A 297 1.94 -10.21 -13.22
N LEU A 298 1.06 -11.01 -12.59
CA LEU A 298 -0.16 -11.52 -13.24
C LEU A 298 -1.14 -10.39 -13.62
N SER A 299 -1.31 -9.37 -12.77
CA SER A 299 -2.22 -8.25 -13.08
C SER A 299 -1.75 -7.44 -14.30
N GLN A 300 -0.45 -7.46 -14.59
CA GLN A 300 0.16 -6.84 -15.77
C GLN A 300 0.38 -7.83 -16.94
N CYS A 301 -0.17 -9.04 -16.86
CA CYS A 301 -0.01 -10.11 -17.86
C CYS A 301 1.45 -10.56 -18.10
N ASN A 302 2.36 -10.31 -17.17
CA ASN A 302 3.73 -10.83 -17.24
C ASN A 302 3.80 -12.24 -16.64
N ILE A 303 3.44 -13.22 -17.48
CA ILE A 303 3.32 -14.64 -17.11
C ILE A 303 4.68 -15.25 -16.72
N GLU A 304 5.75 -14.88 -17.43
CA GLU A 304 7.10 -15.43 -17.18
C GLU A 304 7.63 -15.00 -15.82
N LEU A 305 7.51 -13.71 -15.49
CA LEU A 305 7.92 -13.19 -14.19
C LEU A 305 7.05 -13.75 -13.06
N ALA A 306 5.73 -13.88 -13.29
CA ALA A 306 4.82 -14.47 -12.32
C ALA A 306 5.20 -15.93 -12.00
N ARG A 307 5.55 -16.72 -13.02
CA ARG A 307 6.03 -18.10 -12.86
C ARG A 307 7.24 -18.15 -11.95
N GLU A 308 8.28 -17.38 -12.26
CA GLU A 308 9.51 -17.33 -11.47
C GLU A 308 9.23 -16.89 -10.02
N CYS A 309 8.39 -15.86 -9.83
CA CYS A 309 8.03 -15.38 -8.50
C CYS A 309 7.29 -16.44 -7.68
N PHE A 310 6.35 -17.19 -8.27
CA PHE A 310 5.63 -18.23 -7.53
C PHE A 310 6.49 -19.47 -7.23
N GLU A 311 7.46 -19.81 -8.10
CA GLU A 311 8.45 -20.85 -7.83
C GLU A 311 9.33 -20.47 -6.64
N LEU A 312 9.87 -19.24 -6.63
CA LEU A 312 10.69 -18.74 -5.52
C LEU A 312 9.89 -18.52 -4.24
N GLY A 313 8.61 -18.19 -4.36
CA GLY A 313 7.68 -17.96 -3.25
C GLY A 313 6.99 -19.21 -2.71
N ASN A 314 7.28 -20.41 -3.23
CA ASN A 314 6.60 -21.66 -2.89
C ASN A 314 5.05 -21.54 -2.97
N ASP A 315 4.52 -20.81 -3.96
CA ASP A 315 3.09 -20.69 -4.19
C ASP A 315 2.57 -21.76 -5.15
N PHE A 316 2.45 -22.98 -4.64
CA PHE A 316 2.00 -24.11 -5.45
C PHE A 316 0.57 -23.96 -5.98
N GLY A 317 -0.28 -23.19 -5.29
CA GLY A 317 -1.64 -22.89 -5.74
C GLY A 317 -1.65 -21.96 -6.95
N GLY A 318 -0.87 -20.88 -6.88
CA GLY A 318 -0.65 -19.97 -8.00
C GLY A 318 -0.03 -20.66 -9.20
N LEU A 319 0.99 -21.51 -8.97
CA LEU A 319 1.63 -22.31 -10.03
C LEU A 319 0.67 -23.31 -10.67
N LEU A 320 -0.17 -24.00 -9.89
CA LEU A 320 -1.16 -24.93 -10.45
C LEU A 320 -2.12 -24.21 -11.40
N LEU A 321 -2.62 -23.05 -10.99
CA LEU A 321 -3.51 -22.24 -11.84
C LEU A 321 -2.78 -21.78 -13.12
N LEU A 322 -1.55 -21.32 -12.99
CA LEU A 322 -0.75 -20.83 -14.13
C LEU A 322 -0.45 -21.96 -15.12
N TYR A 323 0.08 -23.09 -14.65
CA TYR A 323 0.43 -24.23 -15.50
C TYR A 323 -0.78 -24.90 -16.12
N SER A 324 -1.90 -25.00 -15.40
CA SER A 324 -3.15 -25.53 -15.98
C SER A 324 -3.76 -24.61 -17.03
N SER A 325 -3.66 -23.30 -16.85
CA SER A 325 -4.19 -22.33 -17.82
C SER A 325 -3.35 -22.27 -19.10
N ILE A 326 -2.02 -22.39 -18.98
CA ILE A 326 -1.10 -22.40 -20.13
C ILE A 326 -1.07 -23.77 -20.83
N GLY A 327 -1.41 -24.84 -20.11
CA GLY A 327 -1.20 -26.21 -20.59
C GLY A 327 0.27 -26.62 -20.56
N ASP A 328 1.06 -26.08 -19.63
CA ASP A 328 2.49 -26.39 -19.49
C ASP A 328 2.70 -27.72 -18.76
N ARG A 329 2.93 -28.77 -19.55
CA ARG A 329 3.08 -30.13 -19.07
C ARG A 329 4.35 -30.33 -18.26
N GLU A 330 5.47 -29.76 -18.69
CA GLU A 330 6.75 -29.87 -17.99
C GLU A 330 6.70 -29.12 -16.66
N GLY A 331 6.11 -27.92 -16.65
CA GLY A 331 5.88 -27.13 -15.45
C GLY A 331 5.01 -27.88 -14.42
N MET A 332 3.94 -28.56 -14.88
CA MET A 332 3.11 -29.38 -13.99
C MET A 332 3.84 -30.57 -13.37
N ILE A 333 4.71 -31.25 -14.13
CA ILE A 333 5.52 -32.36 -13.58
C ILE A 333 6.45 -31.84 -12.48
N LYS A 334 7.16 -30.74 -12.77
CA LYS A 334 8.04 -30.08 -11.78
C LYS A 334 7.26 -29.65 -10.54
N LEU A 335 6.07 -29.07 -10.72
CA LEU A 335 5.20 -28.67 -9.62
C LEU A 335 4.78 -29.87 -8.75
N ALA A 336 4.42 -30.99 -9.37
CA ALA A 336 4.04 -32.21 -8.64
C ALA A 336 5.20 -32.75 -7.78
N GLU A 337 6.42 -32.74 -8.31
CA GLU A 337 7.64 -33.14 -7.59
C GLU A 337 7.98 -32.17 -6.46
N MET A 338 7.92 -30.85 -6.71
CA MET A 338 8.16 -29.83 -5.68
C MET A 338 7.12 -29.92 -4.55
N ALA A 339 5.85 -30.09 -4.88
CA ALA A 339 4.77 -30.24 -3.90
C ALA A 339 4.88 -31.54 -3.09
N LYS A 340 5.39 -32.63 -3.69
CA LYS A 340 5.62 -33.91 -3.00
C LYS A 340 6.82 -33.85 -2.05
N ASN A 341 7.89 -33.15 -2.44
CA ASN A 341 9.15 -33.11 -1.68
C ASN A 341 9.17 -32.04 -0.59
N ASN A 342 8.16 -31.18 -0.49
CA ASN A 342 8.14 -30.12 0.52
C ASN A 342 7.95 -30.69 1.93
N SER A 343 8.92 -30.43 2.82
CA SER A 343 9.07 -31.08 4.12
C SER A 343 8.13 -30.58 5.22
N THR A 344 7.49 -29.42 5.05
CA THR A 344 6.73 -28.73 6.11
C THR A 344 5.22 -28.96 6.06
N THR A 345 4.64 -29.17 4.86
CA THR A 345 3.21 -29.47 4.69
C THR A 345 3.03 -30.29 3.42
N SER A 346 2.43 -31.47 3.53
CA SER A 346 2.19 -32.34 2.39
C SER A 346 1.09 -31.74 1.51
N TYR A 347 1.45 -31.14 0.38
CA TYR A 347 0.50 -30.56 -0.58
C TYR A 347 -0.13 -31.65 -1.47
N ASN A 348 -0.63 -32.71 -0.85
CA ASN A 348 -1.10 -33.92 -1.53
C ASN A 348 -2.24 -33.65 -2.51
N ASN A 349 -3.11 -32.68 -2.21
CA ASN A 349 -4.19 -32.29 -3.11
C ASN A 349 -3.65 -31.64 -4.39
N ILE A 350 -2.61 -30.80 -4.29
CA ILE A 350 -2.01 -30.14 -5.45
C ILE A 350 -1.24 -31.18 -6.26
N THR A 351 -0.45 -32.04 -5.61
CA THR A 351 0.25 -33.15 -6.27
C THR A 351 -0.74 -34.08 -6.99
N PHE A 352 -1.84 -34.46 -6.34
CA PHE A 352 -2.89 -35.27 -6.95
C PHE A 352 -3.52 -34.57 -8.16
N MET A 353 -3.86 -33.29 -8.05
CA MET A 353 -4.42 -32.53 -9.17
C MET A 353 -3.45 -32.41 -10.34
N CYS A 354 -2.14 -32.22 -10.08
CA CYS A 354 -1.13 -32.20 -11.13
C CYS A 354 -1.08 -33.56 -11.86
N TYR A 355 -0.95 -34.67 -11.13
CA TYR A 355 -0.93 -36.00 -11.74
C TYR A 355 -2.24 -36.35 -12.46
N TYR A 356 -3.38 -35.92 -11.91
CA TYR A 356 -4.69 -36.13 -12.51
C TYR A 356 -4.82 -35.37 -13.84
N LEU A 357 -4.44 -34.09 -13.88
CA LEU A 357 -4.46 -33.28 -15.11
C LEU A 357 -3.46 -33.77 -16.16
N LEU A 358 -2.33 -34.34 -15.72
CA LEU A 358 -1.34 -34.98 -16.59
C LEU A 358 -1.76 -36.37 -17.10
N GLY A 359 -2.86 -36.94 -16.59
CA GLY A 359 -3.30 -38.30 -16.91
C GLY A 359 -2.42 -39.41 -16.33
N GLN A 360 -1.59 -39.11 -15.33
CA GLN A 360 -0.71 -40.09 -14.66
C GLN A 360 -1.46 -40.84 -13.55
N VAL A 361 -2.38 -41.72 -13.96
CA VAL A 361 -3.27 -42.48 -13.06
C VAL A 361 -2.50 -43.32 -12.05
N ASP A 362 -1.41 -43.95 -12.46
CA ASP A 362 -0.58 -44.79 -11.58
C ASP A 362 0.03 -43.98 -10.42
N ASN A 363 0.50 -42.77 -10.71
CA ASN A 363 1.06 -41.86 -9.71
C ASN A 363 -0.02 -41.36 -8.75
N CYS A 364 -1.24 -41.10 -9.24
CA CYS A 364 -2.39 -40.77 -8.39
C CYS A 364 -2.73 -41.91 -7.42
N ILE A 365 -2.77 -43.16 -7.91
CA ILE A 365 -3.04 -44.33 -7.08
C ILE A 365 -1.94 -44.51 -6.03
N ASN A 366 -0.67 -44.39 -6.44
CA ASN A 366 0.45 -44.52 -5.52
C ASN A 366 0.45 -43.41 -4.45
N LEU A 367 0.08 -42.18 -4.80
CA LEU A 367 -0.08 -41.09 -3.82
C LEU A 367 -1.21 -41.38 -2.81
N LEU A 368 -2.34 -41.94 -3.26
CA LEU A 368 -3.42 -42.35 -2.35
C LEU A 368 -3.01 -43.51 -1.44
N ILE A 369 -2.18 -44.43 -1.93
CA ILE A 369 -1.58 -45.51 -1.13
C ILE A 369 -0.61 -44.93 -0.09
N GLU A 370 0.31 -44.05 -0.50
CA GLU A 370 1.28 -43.37 0.39
C GLU A 370 0.57 -42.60 1.51
N THR A 371 -0.57 -41.97 1.21
CA THR A 371 -1.40 -41.23 2.19
C THR A 371 -2.35 -42.11 3.00
N LYS A 372 -2.31 -43.44 2.83
CA LYS A 372 -3.16 -44.43 3.52
C LYS A 372 -4.66 -44.28 3.24
N ARG A 373 -5.04 -43.75 2.07
CA ARG A 373 -6.42 -43.63 1.61
C ARG A 373 -6.78 -44.77 0.67
N LEU A 374 -6.59 -46.01 1.15
CA LEU A 374 -6.77 -47.22 0.34
C LEU A 374 -8.18 -47.44 -0.23
N PRO A 375 -9.30 -47.15 0.48
CA PRO A 375 -10.63 -47.26 -0.11
C PRO A 375 -10.82 -46.34 -1.32
N GLU A 376 -10.28 -45.14 -1.26
CA GLU A 376 -10.35 -44.15 -2.34
C GLU A 376 -9.43 -44.56 -3.49
N ALA A 377 -8.24 -45.07 -3.18
CA ALA A 377 -7.34 -45.66 -4.18
C ALA A 377 -8.02 -46.82 -4.93
N ALA A 378 -8.76 -47.68 -4.23
CA ALA A 378 -9.48 -48.80 -4.83
C ALA A 378 -10.62 -48.33 -5.74
N LEU A 379 -11.38 -47.32 -5.31
CA LEU A 379 -12.45 -46.74 -6.12
C LEU A 379 -11.90 -46.02 -7.37
N PHE A 380 -10.81 -45.28 -7.18
CA PHE A 380 -10.12 -44.56 -8.27
C PHE A 380 -9.53 -45.55 -9.28
N ALA A 381 -8.85 -46.61 -8.80
CA ALA A 381 -8.37 -47.71 -9.65
C ALA A 381 -9.52 -48.38 -10.39
N ARG A 382 -10.65 -48.70 -9.74
CA ARG A 382 -11.80 -49.31 -10.42
C ARG A 382 -12.34 -48.45 -11.57
N THR A 383 -12.26 -47.13 -11.43
CA THR A 383 -12.81 -46.18 -12.41
C THR A 383 -11.84 -45.89 -13.55
N TYR A 384 -10.55 -45.73 -13.25
CA TYR A 384 -9.56 -45.21 -14.21
C TYR A 384 -8.45 -46.20 -14.58
N ALA A 385 -8.16 -47.22 -13.76
CA ALA A 385 -7.16 -48.26 -14.02
C ALA A 385 -7.55 -49.61 -13.37
N PRO A 386 -8.54 -50.34 -13.94
CA PRO A 386 -9.02 -51.63 -13.43
C PRO A 386 -7.92 -52.64 -13.11
N SER A 387 -6.80 -52.61 -13.84
CA SER A 387 -5.61 -53.45 -13.63
C SER A 387 -5.01 -53.34 -12.23
N HIS A 388 -5.13 -52.18 -11.57
CA HIS A 388 -4.60 -51.93 -10.24
C HIS A 388 -5.55 -52.29 -9.10
N VAL A 389 -6.80 -52.64 -9.37
CA VAL A 389 -7.82 -52.88 -8.33
C VAL A 389 -7.41 -54.00 -7.39
N SER A 390 -7.01 -55.16 -7.91
CA SER A 390 -6.61 -56.31 -7.07
C SER A 390 -5.41 -55.96 -6.18
N ARG A 391 -4.38 -55.29 -6.72
CA ARG A 391 -3.23 -54.80 -5.95
C ARG A 391 -3.65 -53.93 -4.77
N VAL A 392 -4.53 -52.95 -5.01
CA VAL A 392 -4.96 -52.00 -3.97
C VAL A 392 -5.86 -52.67 -2.94
N VAL A 393 -6.76 -53.56 -3.37
CA VAL A 393 -7.64 -54.32 -2.46
C VAL A 393 -6.83 -55.25 -1.56
N GLN A 394 -5.78 -55.89 -2.07
CA GLN A 394 -4.87 -56.70 -1.26
C GLN A 394 -4.12 -55.85 -0.22
N LEU A 395 -3.60 -54.68 -0.62
CA LEU A 395 -3.00 -53.73 0.31
C LEU A 395 -4.01 -53.28 1.37
N TRP A 396 -5.25 -53.02 0.98
CA TRP A 396 -6.33 -52.62 1.89
C TRP A 396 -6.67 -53.72 2.90
N ARG A 397 -6.81 -54.97 2.44
CA ARG A 397 -6.97 -56.15 3.31
C ARG A 397 -5.81 -56.28 4.29
N SER A 398 -4.57 -56.07 3.82
CA SER A 398 -3.36 -56.18 4.65
C SER A 398 -3.26 -55.08 5.73
N GLU A 399 -3.68 -53.85 5.42
CA GLU A 399 -3.70 -52.76 6.40
C GLU A 399 -4.77 -52.99 7.47
N LEU A 400 -5.97 -53.42 7.08
CA LEU A 400 -7.07 -53.74 8.00
C LEU A 400 -6.77 -54.92 8.93
N THR A 401 -5.89 -55.84 8.51
CA THR A 401 -5.47 -57.01 9.29
C THR A 401 -4.18 -56.78 10.09
N SER A 402 -3.52 -55.64 9.92
CA SER A 402 -2.27 -55.31 10.62
C SER A 402 -2.45 -55.07 12.13
N ASP A 403 -1.47 -55.52 12.93
CA ASP A 403 -1.52 -55.55 14.40
C ASP A 403 -1.53 -54.17 15.10
N ASN A 404 -1.42 -53.07 14.35
CA ASN A 404 -1.37 -51.71 14.89
C ASN A 404 -2.75 -51.14 15.28
N GLN A 405 -3.86 -51.79 14.90
CA GLN A 405 -5.23 -51.33 15.20
C GLN A 405 -5.95 -52.25 16.22
N LYS A 406 -5.39 -52.37 17.42
CA LYS A 406 -5.82 -53.36 18.44
C LYS A 406 -7.20 -53.15 19.07
N VAL A 407 -7.86 -52.01 18.86
CA VAL A 407 -9.12 -51.67 19.57
C VAL A 407 -10.38 -52.23 18.89
N ASN A 408 -10.34 -52.60 17.59
CA ASN A 408 -11.50 -53.09 16.82
C ASN A 408 -11.20 -54.31 15.92
N SER A 409 -10.31 -55.20 16.35
CA SER A 409 -9.73 -56.27 15.50
C SER A 409 -10.72 -57.24 14.86
N GLN A 410 -11.84 -57.59 15.52
CA GLN A 410 -12.86 -58.50 14.94
C GLN A 410 -13.72 -57.82 13.85
N ARG A 411 -14.10 -56.55 14.03
CA ARG A 411 -14.88 -55.82 13.03
C ARG A 411 -14.05 -55.51 11.79
N LEU A 412 -12.79 -55.11 11.98
CA LEU A 412 -11.87 -54.82 10.88
C LEU A 412 -11.52 -56.07 10.05
N LYS A 413 -11.38 -57.23 10.71
CA LYS A 413 -11.25 -58.52 10.02
C LYS A 413 -12.51 -58.88 9.21
N SER A 414 -13.69 -58.75 9.81
CA SER A 414 -14.95 -58.97 9.07
C SER A 414 -15.11 -58.01 7.89
N ILE A 415 -14.64 -56.76 8.00
CA ILE A 415 -14.63 -55.80 6.88
C ILE A 415 -13.63 -56.26 5.82
N ALA A 416 -12.40 -56.65 6.20
CA ALA A 416 -11.40 -57.16 5.26
C ALA A 416 -11.89 -58.41 4.50
N ASP A 417 -12.57 -59.32 5.18
CA ASP A 417 -13.17 -60.53 4.59
C ASP A 417 -14.35 -60.21 3.66
N SER A 418 -15.05 -59.09 3.90
CA SER A 418 -16.15 -58.62 3.04
C SER A 418 -15.68 -57.90 1.76
N LEU A 419 -14.42 -57.48 1.70
CA LEU A 419 -13.86 -56.87 0.49
C LEU A 419 -13.67 -57.95 -0.55
N ALA A 420 -14.48 -57.95 -1.60
CA ALA A 420 -14.31 -58.87 -2.73
C ALA A 420 -13.21 -58.38 -3.68
N ASP A 421 -12.31 -59.28 -4.08
CA ASP A 421 -11.33 -59.04 -5.14
C ASP A 421 -11.94 -59.50 -6.48
N PRO A 422 -11.90 -58.68 -7.55
CA PRO A 422 -12.33 -59.09 -8.88
C PRO A 422 -11.67 -60.37 -9.42
N ILE A 423 -10.46 -60.72 -8.97
CA ILE A 423 -9.78 -61.96 -9.36
C ILE A 423 -10.39 -63.18 -8.65
N ASP A 424 -10.68 -63.05 -7.36
CA ASP A 424 -11.22 -64.14 -6.53
C ASP A 424 -12.72 -64.39 -6.82
N TYR A 425 -13.46 -63.33 -7.15
CA TYR A 425 -14.92 -63.37 -7.35
C TYR A 425 -15.37 -62.65 -8.63
N PRO A 426 -15.04 -63.16 -9.82
CA PRO A 426 -15.36 -62.50 -11.10
C PRO A 426 -16.86 -62.30 -11.31
N ASN A 427 -17.70 -63.19 -10.77
CA ASN A 427 -19.16 -63.12 -10.88
C ASN A 427 -19.79 -61.92 -10.15
N MET A 428 -19.07 -61.28 -9.21
CA MET A 428 -19.55 -60.09 -8.50
C MET A 428 -19.19 -58.78 -9.23
N PHE A 429 -18.34 -58.83 -10.27
CA PHE A 429 -17.86 -57.68 -11.01
C PHE A 429 -18.18 -57.81 -12.50
N ASN A 430 -19.41 -57.42 -12.86
CA ASN A 430 -19.85 -57.42 -14.26
C ASN A 430 -18.92 -56.57 -15.13
N ASN A 431 -18.55 -57.09 -16.30
CA ASN A 431 -17.74 -56.42 -17.33
C ASN A 431 -16.28 -56.12 -16.93
N PHE A 432 -15.75 -56.71 -15.85
CA PHE A 432 -14.37 -56.47 -15.41
C PHE A 432 -13.31 -56.99 -16.40
N GLY A 433 -13.59 -58.12 -17.07
CA GLY A 433 -12.71 -58.65 -18.12
C GLY A 433 -12.63 -57.71 -19.32
N ASP A 434 -13.75 -57.11 -19.71
CA ASP A 434 -13.84 -56.17 -20.83
C ASP A 434 -13.17 -54.84 -20.48
N SER A 435 -13.36 -54.34 -19.26
CA SER A 435 -12.73 -53.09 -18.81
C SER A 435 -11.21 -53.16 -18.78
N LEU A 436 -10.63 -54.31 -18.47
CA LEU A 436 -9.17 -54.54 -18.55
C LEU A 436 -8.65 -54.45 -19.99
N GLN A 437 -9.44 -54.88 -20.98
CA GLN A 437 -9.03 -54.81 -22.39
C GLN A 437 -9.18 -53.38 -22.93
N VAL A 438 -10.25 -52.69 -22.55
CA VAL A 438 -10.45 -51.27 -22.84
C VAL A 438 -9.31 -50.42 -22.24
N GLU A 439 -8.90 -50.68 -21.00
CA GLU A 439 -7.77 -50.00 -20.36
C GLU A 439 -6.46 -50.18 -21.16
N LYS A 440 -6.12 -51.42 -21.53
CA LYS A 440 -4.93 -51.71 -22.33
C LYS A 440 -4.95 -50.99 -23.67
N PHE A 441 -6.11 -50.96 -24.32
CA PHE A 441 -6.29 -50.26 -25.57
C PHE A 441 -6.12 -48.74 -25.42
N MET A 442 -6.76 -48.14 -24.41
CA MET A 442 -6.66 -46.70 -24.12
C MET A 442 -5.22 -46.29 -23.79
N ASN A 443 -4.49 -47.12 -23.04
CA ASN A 443 -3.08 -46.88 -22.75
C ASN A 443 -2.20 -46.95 -24.01
N ARG A 444 -2.42 -47.94 -24.88
CA ARG A 444 -1.64 -48.11 -26.12
C ARG A 444 -1.92 -46.99 -27.13
N ASP A 445 -3.19 -46.64 -27.35
CA ASP A 445 -3.57 -45.84 -28.51
C ASP A 445 -3.88 -44.38 -28.16
N PHE A 446 -4.45 -44.08 -26.98
CA PHE A 446 -4.81 -42.71 -26.59
C PHE A 446 -3.75 -42.04 -25.72
N TYR A 447 -3.43 -42.63 -24.56
CA TYR A 447 -2.51 -42.02 -23.61
C TYR A 447 -1.07 -41.96 -24.15
N THR A 448 -0.63 -42.95 -24.93
CA THR A 448 0.69 -42.89 -25.60
C THR A 448 0.78 -41.72 -26.58
N LYS A 449 -0.24 -41.50 -27.42
CA LYS A 449 -0.29 -40.36 -28.36
C LYS A 449 -0.37 -39.02 -27.65
N LEU A 450 -1.14 -38.96 -26.56
CA LEU A 450 -1.19 -37.78 -25.68
C LEU A 450 0.19 -37.52 -25.06
N GLN A 451 0.89 -38.57 -24.64
CA GLN A 451 2.22 -38.47 -24.05
C GLN A 451 3.29 -38.00 -25.06
N ASN A 452 3.14 -38.36 -26.34
CA ASN A 452 4.04 -37.96 -27.42
C ASN A 452 3.68 -36.62 -28.08
N ASN A 453 2.67 -35.89 -27.58
CA ASN A 453 2.13 -34.66 -28.19
C ASN A 453 1.67 -34.86 -29.66
N GLU A 454 1.21 -36.06 -30.01
CA GLU A 454 0.75 -36.41 -31.37
C GLU A 454 -0.69 -35.94 -31.65
N LEU A 455 -1.38 -35.40 -30.65
CA LEU A 455 -2.75 -34.89 -30.75
C LEU A 455 -2.75 -33.37 -30.86
N SER A 456 -3.30 -32.84 -31.95
CA SER A 456 -3.40 -31.40 -32.15
C SER A 456 -4.56 -30.82 -31.34
N SER A 457 -4.38 -29.62 -30.77
CA SER A 457 -5.43 -28.88 -30.06
C SER A 457 -6.72 -28.68 -30.88
N ASN A 458 -6.62 -28.60 -32.21
CA ASN A 458 -7.77 -28.48 -33.10
C ASN A 458 -8.67 -29.73 -33.10
N GLN A 459 -8.10 -30.89 -32.79
CA GLN A 459 -8.83 -32.16 -32.71
C GLN A 459 -9.55 -32.34 -31.37
N TYR A 460 -9.31 -31.47 -30.38
CA TYR A 460 -9.84 -31.63 -29.03
C TYR A 460 -11.36 -31.73 -28.99
N GLN A 461 -12.11 -30.91 -29.76
CA GLN A 461 -13.58 -30.98 -29.74
C GLN A 461 -14.11 -32.32 -30.26
N ASN A 462 -13.45 -32.89 -31.27
CA ASN A 462 -13.83 -34.17 -31.86
C ASN A 462 -13.46 -35.32 -30.93
N ILE A 463 -12.26 -35.27 -30.37
CA ILE A 463 -11.78 -36.22 -29.35
C ILE A 463 -12.70 -36.19 -28.13
N LYS A 464 -13.08 -35.01 -27.63
CA LYS A 464 -14.00 -34.85 -26.51
C LYS A 464 -15.37 -35.47 -26.81
N LYS A 465 -15.94 -35.20 -27.98
CA LYS A 465 -17.22 -35.83 -28.38
C LYS A 465 -17.12 -37.34 -28.43
N SER A 466 -16.02 -37.88 -28.96
CA SER A 466 -15.78 -39.33 -29.03
C SER A 466 -15.51 -39.96 -27.66
N LEU A 467 -14.84 -39.27 -26.74
CA LEU A 467 -14.47 -39.81 -25.42
C LEU A 467 -15.63 -39.81 -24.42
N TYR A 468 -16.43 -38.75 -24.38
CA TYR A 468 -17.44 -38.57 -23.34
C TYR A 468 -18.81 -39.16 -23.67
N ASN A 469 -19.14 -39.35 -24.95
CA ASN A 469 -20.46 -39.82 -25.37
C ASN A 469 -20.50 -41.33 -25.67
N THR A 470 -19.39 -42.03 -25.48
CA THR A 470 -19.23 -43.43 -25.87
C THR A 470 -19.04 -44.29 -24.63
N ASP A 471 -19.88 -45.33 -24.47
CA ASP A 471 -19.60 -46.40 -23.53
C ASP A 471 -18.60 -47.37 -24.16
N TRP A 472 -17.33 -47.17 -23.79
CA TRP A 472 -16.21 -47.94 -24.30
C TRP A 472 -16.31 -49.44 -24.00
N ILE A 473 -17.00 -49.82 -22.94
CA ILE A 473 -17.19 -51.23 -22.56
C ILE A 473 -18.25 -51.87 -23.47
N GLU A 474 -19.34 -51.17 -23.77
CA GLU A 474 -20.35 -51.66 -24.71
C GLU A 474 -19.84 -51.70 -26.16
N GLN A 475 -19.07 -50.68 -26.58
CA GLN A 475 -18.46 -50.66 -27.90
C GLN A 475 -17.46 -51.81 -28.08
N TYR A 476 -16.63 -52.08 -27.07
CA TYR A 476 -15.69 -53.21 -27.10
C TYR A 476 -16.43 -54.56 -27.23
N LYS A 477 -17.57 -54.72 -26.55
CA LYS A 477 -18.40 -55.93 -26.65
C LYS A 477 -19.04 -56.14 -28.03
N GLN A 478 -19.35 -55.06 -28.75
CA GLN A 478 -19.98 -55.11 -30.06
C GLN A 478 -18.97 -55.33 -31.20
N GLU A 479 -17.81 -54.66 -31.13
CA GLU A 479 -16.83 -54.63 -32.23
C GLU A 479 -15.71 -55.68 -32.09
N GLY A 480 -15.42 -56.13 -30.87
CA GLY A 480 -14.30 -57.02 -30.57
C GLY A 480 -12.92 -56.37 -30.78
N GLU A 481 -11.85 -57.07 -30.37
CA GLU A 481 -10.47 -56.56 -30.30
C GLU A 481 -9.90 -56.07 -31.65
N SER A 482 -10.46 -56.52 -32.78
CA SER A 482 -9.94 -56.26 -34.14
C SER A 482 -10.47 -54.97 -34.80
N GLN A 483 -11.61 -54.42 -34.34
CA GLN A 483 -12.25 -53.24 -34.95
C GLN A 483 -12.35 -52.03 -34.02
N PHE A 484 -12.08 -52.20 -32.73
CA PHE A 484 -12.08 -51.13 -31.74
C PHE A 484 -11.04 -50.06 -32.11
N LYS A 485 -11.50 -48.87 -32.52
CA LYS A 485 -10.65 -47.71 -32.84
C LYS A 485 -11.26 -46.45 -32.25
N ILE A 486 -10.42 -45.59 -31.68
CA ILE A 486 -10.83 -44.21 -31.43
C ILE A 486 -10.90 -43.51 -32.78
N ASN A 487 -12.10 -43.03 -33.15
CA ASN A 487 -12.31 -42.29 -34.38
C ASN A 487 -11.69 -40.89 -34.25
N TYR A 488 -10.41 -40.77 -34.59
CA TYR A 488 -9.77 -39.49 -34.87
C TYR A 488 -10.20 -39.06 -36.27
N ILE A 489 -11.37 -38.44 -36.41
CA ILE A 489 -11.83 -37.96 -37.72
C ILE A 489 -10.78 -36.95 -38.24
N HIS A 490 -10.05 -37.34 -39.29
CA HIS A 490 -9.42 -36.39 -40.19
C HIS A 490 -10.55 -35.69 -40.94
N GLN A 491 -10.74 -34.40 -40.70
CA GLN A 491 -11.35 -33.58 -41.75
C GLN A 491 -10.31 -33.50 -42.86
N GLU A 492 -10.45 -34.37 -43.87
CA GLU A 492 -10.07 -33.95 -45.21
C GLU A 492 -10.86 -32.68 -45.51
N VAL A 493 -10.14 -31.65 -45.93
CA VAL A 493 -10.70 -30.45 -46.51
C VAL A 493 -11.43 -30.90 -47.78
N GLU A 494 -12.73 -31.14 -47.70
CA GLU A 494 -13.57 -31.12 -48.89
C GLU A 494 -13.60 -29.67 -49.37
N GLU A 495 -12.93 -29.45 -50.50
CA GLU A 495 -13.10 -28.27 -51.33
C GLU A 495 -14.61 -28.03 -51.55
N VAL A 496 -15.14 -26.98 -50.92
CA VAL A 496 -16.40 -26.38 -51.37
C VAL A 496 -16.09 -25.65 -52.68
N GLN A 497 -16.06 -26.38 -53.77
CA GLN A 497 -16.40 -25.82 -55.07
C GLN A 497 -17.92 -25.69 -55.15
N VAL A 498 -18.36 -24.51 -55.58
CA VAL A 498 -19.72 -24.13 -56.01
C VAL A 498 -20.65 -23.60 -54.92
N GLU A 499 -20.52 -22.31 -54.63
CA GLU A 499 -21.64 -21.36 -54.77
C GLU A 499 -21.11 -19.95 -55.13
N GLU A 500 -20.31 -19.87 -56.21
CA GLU A 500 -20.19 -18.63 -56.99
C GLU A 500 -21.27 -18.65 -58.08
N LYS A 501 -22.46 -18.14 -57.75
CA LYS A 501 -23.42 -17.56 -58.71
C LYS A 501 -24.47 -16.78 -57.94
N GLU A 502 -24.12 -15.55 -57.56
CA GLU A 502 -24.95 -14.34 -57.64
C GLU A 502 -24.28 -13.20 -56.87
N SER A 503 -23.47 -12.39 -57.57
CA SER A 503 -23.35 -10.93 -57.38
C SER A 503 -22.20 -10.36 -58.22
N SER A 504 -22.24 -10.59 -59.54
CA SER A 504 -21.52 -9.71 -60.47
C SER A 504 -22.40 -8.51 -60.79
N THR A 505 -22.14 -7.36 -60.16
CA THR A 505 -22.27 -6.02 -60.75
C THR A 505 -21.77 -4.97 -59.76
N THR A 506 -20.49 -4.60 -59.88
CA THR A 506 -20.00 -3.21 -59.95
C THR A 506 -18.46 -3.22 -59.95
N PRO A 507 -17.78 -2.70 -60.98
CA PRO A 507 -16.34 -2.52 -60.94
C PRO A 507 -15.99 -1.23 -60.20
N ILE A 508 -15.07 -1.33 -59.25
CA ILE A 508 -14.40 -0.17 -58.65
C ILE A 508 -13.19 0.14 -59.53
N ASP A 509 -13.30 1.23 -60.30
CA ASP A 509 -12.19 1.80 -61.06
C ASP A 509 -11.07 2.27 -60.13
N THR A 510 -9.86 1.85 -60.45
CA THR A 510 -8.62 2.40 -59.93
C THR A 510 -8.22 3.56 -60.82
N THR A 511 -8.31 4.80 -60.32
CA THR A 511 -7.58 5.93 -60.89
C THR A 511 -6.76 6.63 -59.82
N THR A 512 -5.45 6.57 -60.05
CA THR A 512 -4.38 7.42 -59.57
C THR A 512 -4.71 8.91 -59.78
N THR A 513 -4.60 9.72 -58.72
CA THR A 513 -4.27 11.15 -58.85
C THR A 513 -3.42 11.61 -57.68
N THR A 514 -2.17 11.89 -58.03
CA THR A 514 -1.19 12.76 -57.40
C THR A 514 -1.76 14.14 -57.07
N THR A 515 -1.54 14.63 -55.85
CA THR A 515 -1.52 16.08 -55.54
C THR A 515 -0.52 16.39 -54.43
N THR A 516 0.44 17.25 -54.76
CA THR A 516 1.24 18.13 -53.89
C THR A 516 1.12 19.56 -54.45
N PRO A 517 1.62 20.62 -53.79
CA PRO A 517 1.07 21.39 -52.67
C PRO A 517 0.81 22.87 -53.10
N GLN A 518 0.74 23.82 -52.13
CA GLN A 518 0.57 25.30 -52.28
C GLN A 518 -0.88 25.77 -52.47
N GLU A 519 -1.35 26.96 -52.07
CA GLU A 519 -0.88 28.10 -51.27
C GLU A 519 -2.16 28.92 -50.93
N GLU A 520 -2.27 29.43 -49.70
CA GLU A 520 -2.75 30.77 -49.27
C GLU A 520 -3.29 30.77 -47.83
#